data_AF-A0A453LR00-F1
#
_entry.id   AF-A0A453LR00-F1
#
_cell.length_a   1.000
_cell.length_b   1.000
_cell.length_c   1.000
_cell.angle_alpha   90.00
_cell.angle_beta   90.00
_cell.angle_gamma   90.00
#
_symmetry.space_group_name_H-M   'P 1'
#
loop_
_entity.id
_entity.type
_entity.pdbx_description
1 polymer ?
#
loop_
_entity_poly.entity_id
_entity_poly.type
_entity_poly.pdbx_seq_one_letter_code
_entity_poly.pdbx_strand_id
1 'polypeptide(L)' 'GFAYLPGGVCVSSMGRPVSYEQAVAWKVLGDDDAPHCLAFMFVNWSFV' A
#
# COMPACT_ATOMS: atom_id res chain seq x y z
N GLY A 1 -1.33 13.75 -3.43
CA GLY A 1 -2.59 13.38 -2.75
C GLY A 1 -2.47 11.98 -2.17
N PHE A 2 -3.24 11.67 -1.14
CA PHE A 2 -3.25 10.36 -0.45
C PHE A 2 -4.68 9.91 -0.12
N ALA A 3 -4.85 8.61 0.14
CA ALA A 3 -6.12 8.00 0.51
C ALA A 3 -5.92 6.94 1.61
N TYR A 4 -6.92 6.81 2.49
CA TYR A 4 -7.01 5.73 3.46
C TYR A 4 -7.90 4.62 2.92
N LEU A 5 -7.39 3.40 2.93
CA LEU A 5 -8.13 2.20 2.58
C LEU A 5 -8.50 1.43 3.86
N PRO A 6 -9.71 0.85 3.91
CA PRO A 6 -10.10 -0.04 5.00
C PRO A 6 -9.23 -1.30 5.03
N GLY A 7 -9.29 -2.04 6.13
CA GLY A 7 -8.58 -3.32 6.29
C GLY A 7 -8.99 -4.37 5.26
N GLY A 8 -8.08 -5.30 5.00
CA GLY A 8 -8.26 -6.32 3.98
C GLY A 8 -7.12 -7.34 3.92
N VAL A 9 -7.06 -8.06 2.82
CA VAL A 9 -6.01 -9.03 2.51
C VAL A 9 -5.39 -8.68 1.16
N CYS A 10 -4.06 -8.70 1.08
CA CYS A 10 -3.32 -8.61 -0.17
C CYS A 10 -2.42 -9.85 -0.35
N VAL A 11 -1.86 -10.01 -1.54
CA VAL A 11 -0.94 -11.10 -1.85
C VAL A 11 0.47 -10.53 -1.94
N SER A 12 1.39 -11.08 -1.16
CA SER A 12 2.82 -10.73 -1.23
C SER A 12 3.45 -11.18 -2.55
N SER A 13 4.62 -10.66 -2.88
CA SER A 13 5.38 -11.09 -4.08
C SER A 13 5.72 -12.58 -4.10
N MET A 14 5.75 -13.24 -2.93
CA MET A 14 5.94 -14.69 -2.81
C MET A 14 4.62 -15.49 -2.93
N GLY A 15 3.51 -14.86 -3.30
CA GLY A 15 2.21 -15.51 -3.43
C GLY A 15 1.50 -15.80 -2.09
N ARG A 16 2.05 -15.33 -0.97
CA ARG A 16 1.48 -15.57 0.38
C ARG A 16 0.44 -14.49 0.74
N PRO A 17 -0.72 -14.87 1.30
CA PRO A 17 -1.71 -13.91 1.77
C PRO A 17 -1.19 -13.14 2.98
N VAL A 18 -1.47 -11.83 3.00
CA VAL A 18 -1.11 -10.90 4.08
C VAL A 18 -2.36 -10.11 4.46
N SER A 19 -2.76 -10.19 5.73
CA SER A 19 -3.83 -9.36 6.29
C SER A 19 -3.28 -8.01 6.74
N TYR A 20 -4.11 -6.97 6.74
CA TYR A 20 -3.80 -5.64 7.27
C TYR A 20 -5.08 -4.97 7.80
N GLU A 21 -4.97 -4.15 8.83
CA GLU A 21 -6.11 -3.46 9.44
C GLU A 21 -6.48 -2.17 8.69
N GLN A 22 -5.50 -1.53 8.07
CA GLN A 22 -5.67 -0.31 7.30
C GLN A 22 -4.50 -0.17 6.32
N ALA A 23 -4.73 0.50 5.18
CA ALA A 23 -3.64 0.92 4.32
C ALA A 23 -3.72 2.42 3.98
N VAL A 24 -2.57 3.04 3.81
CA VAL A 24 -2.46 4.40 3.28
C VAL A 24 -1.84 4.30 1.90
N ALA A 25 -2.48 4.88 0.89
CA ALA A 25 -1.94 4.96 -0.47
C ALA A 25 -1.64 6.41 -0.83
N TRP A 26 -0.50 6.66 -1.48
CA TRP A 26 -0.17 7.99 -1.98
C TRP A 26 0.59 7.93 -3.30
N LYS A 27 0.39 8.99 -4.10
CA LYS A 27 1.15 9.22 -5.32
C LYS A 27 2.51 9.81 -4.95
N VAL A 28 3.59 9.18 -5.37
CA VAL A 28 4.95 9.71 -5.29
C VAL A 28 5.23 10.50 -6.57
N LEU A 29 5.68 11.73 -6.41
CA LEU A 29 6.05 12.61 -7.53
C LEU A 29 7.56 12.54 -7.72
N GLY A 30 8.00 12.53 -8.98
CA GLY A 30 9.41 12.65 -9.35
C GLY A 30 9.89 14.09 -9.33
N ASP A 31 11.15 14.30 -9.73
CA ASP A 31 11.79 15.63 -9.75
C ASP A 31 11.13 16.61 -10.74
N ASP A 32 10.43 16.09 -11.74
CA ASP A 32 9.66 16.84 -12.74
C ASP A 32 8.17 17.02 -12.35
N ASP A 33 7.81 16.70 -11.10
CA ASP A 33 6.44 16.69 -10.57
C ASP A 33 5.50 15.67 -11.27
N ALA A 34 6.06 14.79 -12.13
CA ALA A 34 5.31 13.72 -12.76
C ALA A 34 5.05 12.57 -11.79
N PRO A 35 3.95 11.80 -11.95
CA PRO A 35 3.76 10.54 -11.23
C PRO A 35 4.95 9.59 -11.44
N HIS A 36 5.71 9.32 -10.39
CA HIS A 36 6.80 8.32 -10.44
C HIS A 36 6.27 6.92 -10.10
N CYS A 37 5.56 6.80 -8.98
CA CYS A 37 4.94 5.54 -8.56
C CYS A 37 3.79 5.77 -7.57
N LEU A 38 3.08 4.68 -7.27
CA LEU A 38 2.10 4.62 -6.18
C LEU A 38 2.72 3.84 -5.03
N ALA A 39 2.71 4.41 -3.83
CA ALA A 39 3.24 3.76 -2.63
C ALA A 39 2.09 3.43 -1.67
N PHE A 40 2.29 2.36 -0.90
CA PHE A 40 1.35 1.88 0.10
C PHE A 40 2.07 1.63 1.43
N MET A 41 1.39 1.95 2.53
CA MET A 41 1.79 1.57 3.87
C MET A 41 0.66 0.77 4.50
N PHE A 42 0.94 -0.47 4.89
CA PHE A 42 0.00 -1.35 5.58
C PHE A 42 0.22 -1.26 7.10
N VAL A 43 -0.86 -1.07 7.85
CA VAL A 43 -0.83 -0.96 9.31
C VAL A 43 -1.22 -2.31 9.92
N ASN A 44 -0.48 -2.73 10.95
CA ASN A 44 -0.69 -3.99 11.68
C ASN A 44 -0.84 -5.20 10.76
N TRP A 45 0.04 -5.30 9.76
CA TRP A 45 -0.02 -6.39 8.79
C TRP A 45 0.65 -7.66 9.33
N SER A 46 0.15 -8.82 8.89
CA SER A 46 0.72 -10.12 9.22
C SER A 46 0.50 -11.12 8.10
N PHE A 47 1.36 -12.13 8.01
CA PHE A 47 1.05 -13.30 7.19
C PHE A 47 -0.10 -14.09 7.81
N VAL A 48 -1.00 -14.59 6.96
CA VAL A 48 -2.03 -15.56 7.34
C VAL A 48 -1.46 -16.98 7.25
#